data_AF-A0A3G6PPN8-F1
#
_entry.id   AF-A0A3G6PPN8-F1
#
_cell.length_a   1.000
_cell.length_b   1.000
_cell.length_c   1.000
_cell.angle_alpha   90.00
_cell.angle_beta   90.00
_cell.angle_gamma   90.00
#
_symmetry.space_group_name_H-M   'P 1'
#
loop_
_entity.id
_entity.type
_entity.pdbx_description
1 polymer ?
#
loop_
_entity_poly.entity_id
_entity_poly.type
_entity_poly.pdbx_seq_one_letter_code
_entity_poly.pdbx_strand_id
1 'polypeptide(L)'
;MKKKAILQKLKEFEKEERYLDKNMSLSALSYSLNTNNTYLSELINKDFHKNFSTYINELRVYYIIKKLEQNPKYRNYKISTLADESGFISHSAFSIIFKKITGMPPSDYIKNLN
;
A
#
# COMPACT_ATOMS: atom_id res chain seq x y z
N MET A 1 20.25 -16.50 7.94
CA MET A 1 19.53 -16.02 9.15
C MET A 1 19.04 -14.57 9.03
N LYS A 2 19.84 -13.61 8.55
CA LYS A 2 19.46 -12.18 8.43
C LYS A 2 18.24 -11.88 7.54
N LYS A 3 18.15 -12.49 6.34
CA LYS A 3 17.01 -12.31 5.41
C LYS A 3 15.65 -12.67 6.03
N LYS A 4 15.56 -13.84 6.67
CA LYS A 4 14.33 -14.35 7.28
C LYS A 4 13.80 -13.40 8.36
N ALA A 5 14.69 -12.83 9.18
CA ALA A 5 14.32 -11.85 10.20
C ALA A 5 13.74 -10.57 9.60
N ILE A 6 14.35 -10.04 8.52
CA ILE A 6 13.84 -8.83 7.86
C ILE A 6 12.49 -9.09 7.17
N LEU A 7 12.31 -10.25 6.53
CA LEU A 7 11.02 -10.63 5.96
C LEU A 7 9.93 -10.78 7.03
N GLN A 8 10.28 -11.28 8.22
CA GLN A 8 9.33 -11.37 9.33
C GLN A 8 8.91 -9.98 9.81
N LYS A 9 9.86 -9.06 9.97
CA LYS A 9 9.55 -7.66 10.33
C LYS A 9 8.75 -6.93 9.25
N LEU A 10 8.99 -7.23 7.96
CA LEU A 10 8.18 -6.71 6.86
C LEU A 10 6.72 -7.18 6.96
N LYS A 11 6.49 -8.45 7.29
CA LYS A 11 5.14 -8.98 7.52
C LYS A 11 4.45 -8.30 8.72
N GLU A 12 5.20 -8.03 9.78
CA GLU A 12 4.69 -7.28 10.93
C GLU A 12 4.33 -5.84 10.54
N PHE A 13 5.19 -5.17 9.78
CA PHE A 13 4.93 -3.86 9.20
C PHE A 13 3.66 -3.82 8.33
N GLU A 14 3.44 -4.84 7.49
CA GLU A 14 2.21 -4.98 6.71
C GLU A 14 0.98 -5.22 7.59
N LYS A 15 1.10 -6.12 8.58
CA LYS A 15 0.00 -6.45 9.50
C LYS A 15 -0.44 -5.26 10.35
N GLU A 16 0.51 -4.42 10.75
CA GLU A 16 0.26 -3.18 11.49
C GLU A 16 -0.24 -2.03 10.60
N GLU A 17 -0.41 -2.27 9.29
CA GLU A 17 -0.87 -1.29 8.31
C GLU A 17 0.00 -0.02 8.26
N ARG A 18 1.26 -0.10 8.70
CA ARG A 18 2.16 1.05 8.80
C ARG A 18 2.48 1.69 7.45
N TYR A 19 2.25 0.98 6.35
CA TYR A 19 2.34 1.53 4.99
C TYR A 19 1.31 2.65 4.71
N LEU A 20 0.28 2.80 5.55
CA LEU A 20 -0.71 3.88 5.46
C LEU A 20 -0.16 5.24 5.91
N ASP A 21 1.01 5.28 6.56
CA ASP A 21 1.67 6.55 6.88
C ASP A 21 2.05 7.30 5.59
N LYS A 22 1.54 8.53 5.45
CA LYS A 22 1.81 9.40 4.30
C LYS A 22 3.30 9.75 4.15
N ASN A 23 4.06 9.72 5.25
CA ASN A 23 5.49 9.99 5.28
C ASN A 23 6.35 8.72 5.05
N MET A 24 5.72 7.57 4.78
CA MET A 24 6.43 6.32 4.58
C MET A 24 7.42 6.41 3.41
N SER A 25 8.67 6.10 3.69
CA SER A 25 9.78 6.11 2.74
C SER A 25 10.69 4.89 2.94
N LEU A 26 11.50 4.58 1.93
CA LEU A 26 12.46 3.47 2.04
C LEU A 26 13.40 3.65 3.23
N SER A 27 13.83 4.89 3.49
CA SER A 27 14.67 5.27 4.63
C SER A 27 13.96 5.07 5.97
N ALA A 28 12.69 5.48 6.08
CA ALA A 28 11.92 5.28 7.31
C ALA A 28 11.71 3.78 7.58
N LEU A 29 11.40 3.00 6.54
CA LEU A 29 11.20 1.57 6.68
C LEU A 29 12.51 0.86 7.04
N SER A 30 13.60 1.11 6.32
CA SER A 30 14.89 0.45 6.57
C SER A 30 15.41 0.71 7.98
N TYR A 31 15.27 1.95 8.47
CA TYR A 31 15.57 2.31 9.85
C TYR A 31 14.74 1.48 10.85
N SER A 32 13.42 1.42 10.65
CA SER A 32 12.54 0.65 11.54
C SER A 32 12.80 -0.86 11.55
N LEU A 33 13.27 -1.41 10.42
CA LEU A 33 13.61 -2.83 10.29
C LEU A 33 15.03 -3.15 10.78
N ASN A 34 15.82 -2.13 11.16
CA ASN A 34 17.24 -2.20 11.50
C ASN A 34 18.08 -2.79 10.34
N THR A 35 17.95 -2.19 9.15
CA THR A 35 18.71 -2.53 7.93
C THR A 35 19.07 -1.25 7.17
N ASN A 36 19.74 -1.39 6.02
CA ASN A 36 20.04 -0.27 5.12
C ASN A 36 19.10 -0.24 3.90
N ASN A 37 19.04 0.92 3.24
CA ASN A 37 18.20 1.16 2.06
C ASN A 37 18.51 0.21 0.90
N THR A 38 19.79 0.00 0.62
CA THR A 38 20.24 -0.86 -0.48
C THR A 38 19.72 -2.28 -0.31
N TYR A 39 19.98 -2.88 0.85
CA TYR A 39 19.56 -4.24 1.17
C TYR A 39 18.03 -4.38 1.14
N LEU A 40 17.30 -3.40 1.69
CA LEU A 40 15.84 -3.45 1.69
C LEU A 40 15.28 -3.31 0.27
N SER A 41 15.84 -2.42 -0.55
CA SER A 41 15.43 -2.26 -1.95
C SER A 41 15.70 -3.52 -2.76
N GLU A 42 16.88 -4.11 -2.62
CA GLU A 42 17.25 -5.38 -3.26
C GLU A 42 16.35 -6.52 -2.82
N LEU A 43 16.02 -6.58 -1.53
CA LEU A 43 15.11 -7.59 -0.97
C LEU A 43 13.71 -7.44 -1.57
N ILE A 44 13.16 -6.23 -1.60
CA ILE A 44 11.83 -5.96 -2.19
C ILE A 44 11.83 -6.31 -3.67
N ASN A 45 12.88 -5.93 -4.40
CA ASN A 45 13.01 -6.25 -5.82
C ASN A 45 13.10 -7.76 -6.06
N LYS A 46 13.88 -8.47 -5.26
CA LYS A 46 14.10 -9.90 -5.46
C LYS A 46 12.92 -10.77 -5.04
N ASP A 47 12.27 -10.45 -3.92
CA ASP A 47 11.21 -11.29 -3.35
C ASP A 47 9.79 -10.87 -3.83
N PHE A 48 9.60 -9.60 -4.21
CA PHE A 48 8.29 -9.08 -4.63
C PHE A 48 8.28 -8.59 -6.09
N HIS A 49 9.42 -8.62 -6.79
CA HIS A 49 9.58 -8.16 -8.18
C HIS A 49 9.12 -6.70 -8.40
N LYS A 50 9.33 -5.85 -7.39
CA LYS A 50 8.83 -4.47 -7.35
C LYS A 50 9.91 -3.51 -6.85
N ASN A 51 9.79 -2.23 -7.18
CA ASN A 51 10.48 -1.19 -6.43
C ASN A 51 9.67 -0.83 -5.16
N PHE A 52 10.29 -0.12 -4.23
CA PHE A 52 9.66 0.27 -2.96
C PHE A 52 8.33 1.02 -3.16
N SER A 53 8.30 2.01 -4.06
CA SER A 53 7.10 2.83 -4.29
C SER A 53 5.93 1.99 -4.81
N THR A 54 6.18 1.07 -5.76
CA THR A 54 5.16 0.14 -6.26
C THR A 54 4.67 -0.76 -5.14
N TYR A 55 5.59 -1.32 -4.34
CA TYR A 55 5.24 -2.19 -3.21
C TYR A 55 4.32 -1.49 -2.20
N ILE A 56 4.67 -0.28 -1.76
CA ILE A 56 3.81 0.50 -0.83
C ILE A 56 2.47 0.86 -1.46
N ASN A 57 2.46 1.35 -2.70
CA ASN A 57 1.21 1.76 -3.34
C ASN A 57 0.24 0.61 -3.57
N GLU A 58 0.75 -0.60 -3.85
CA GLU A 58 -0.08 -1.79 -3.95
C GLU A 58 -0.72 -2.16 -2.61
N LEU A 59 0.04 -2.18 -1.52
CA LEU A 59 -0.49 -2.43 -0.18
C LEU A 59 -1.62 -1.44 0.17
N ARG A 60 -1.41 -0.16 -0.14
CA ARG A 60 -2.40 0.91 0.08
C ARG A 60 -3.68 0.73 -0.74
N VAL A 61 -3.57 0.30 -1.99
CA VAL A 61 -4.76 0.01 -2.83
C VAL A 61 -5.48 -1.25 -2.35
N TYR A 62 -4.76 -2.33 -2.05
CA TYR A 62 -5.36 -3.56 -1.52
C TYR A 62 -6.07 -3.33 -0.19
N TYR A 63 -5.55 -2.45 0.66
CA TYR A 63 -6.23 -2.01 1.87
C TYR A 63 -7.61 -1.42 1.56
N ILE A 64 -7.73 -0.50 0.59
CA ILE A 64 -9.02 0.10 0.24
C ILE A 64 -9.96 -0.89 -0.42
N ILE A 65 -9.45 -1.74 -1.33
CA ILE A 65 -10.27 -2.81 -1.92
C ILE A 65 -10.90 -3.65 -0.81
N LYS A 66 -10.09 -4.12 0.14
CA LYS A 66 -10.57 -4.89 1.28
C LYS A 66 -11.62 -4.13 2.10
N LYS A 67 -11.43 -2.83 2.36
CA LYS A 67 -12.42 -2.01 3.09
C LYS A 67 -13.72 -1.85 2.29
N LEU A 68 -13.65 -1.64 0.98
CA LEU A 68 -14.82 -1.51 0.10
C LEU A 68 -15.64 -2.80 0.03
N GLU A 69 -14.96 -3.95 -0.04
CA GLU A 69 -15.60 -5.27 -0.07
C GLU A 69 -16.23 -5.62 1.28
N GLN A 70 -15.49 -5.41 2.38
CA GLN A 70 -15.90 -5.87 3.72
C GLN A 70 -16.78 -4.89 4.49
N ASN A 71 -16.76 -3.60 4.14
CA ASN A 71 -17.49 -2.57 4.88
C ASN A 71 -18.22 -1.61 3.92
N PRO A 72 -19.53 -1.82 3.68
CA PRO A 72 -20.33 -1.01 2.78
C PRO A 72 -20.30 0.49 3.07
N LYS A 73 -20.00 0.93 4.30
CA LYS A 73 -19.84 2.35 4.65
C LYS A 73 -18.81 3.04 3.77
N TYR A 74 -17.71 2.37 3.43
CA TYR A 74 -16.64 2.95 2.61
C TYR A 74 -17.10 3.25 1.18
N ARG A 75 -18.15 2.59 0.68
CA ARG A 75 -18.73 2.83 -0.66
C ARG A 75 -19.41 4.19 -0.77
N ASN A 76 -19.77 4.79 0.37
CA ASN A 76 -20.35 6.13 0.45
C ASN A 76 -19.30 7.24 0.63
N TYR A 77 -18.02 6.89 0.76
CA TYR A 77 -16.96 7.88 0.94
C TYR A 77 -16.62 8.55 -0.38
N LYS A 78 -16.21 9.82 -0.30
CA LYS A 78 -15.62 10.51 -1.46
C LYS A 78 -14.31 9.81 -1.81
N ILE A 79 -13.98 9.76 -3.11
CA ILE A 79 -12.74 9.13 -3.55
C ILE A 79 -11.50 9.82 -2.95
N SER A 80 -11.56 11.14 -2.70
CA SER A 80 -10.52 11.87 -1.97
C SER A 80 -10.32 11.33 -0.54
N THR A 81 -11.42 11.04 0.17
CA THR A 81 -11.37 10.44 1.50
C THR A 81 -10.78 9.04 1.46
N LEU A 82 -11.11 8.23 0.45
CA LEU A 82 -10.51 6.90 0.28
C LEU A 82 -9.00 6.99 0.01
N ALA A 83 -8.56 7.97 -0.77
CA ALA A 83 -7.14 8.24 -1.00
C ALA A 83 -6.42 8.63 0.31
N ASP A 84 -7.04 9.50 1.12
CA ASP A 84 -6.50 9.93 2.41
C ASP A 84 -6.38 8.76 3.40
N GLU A 85 -7.44 7.94 3.52
CA GLU A 85 -7.49 6.74 4.36
C GLU A 85 -6.45 5.68 3.95
N SER A 86 -6.05 5.67 2.67
CA SER A 86 -5.02 4.76 2.17
C SER A 86 -3.60 5.32 2.21
N GLY A 87 -3.40 6.51 2.78
CA GLY A 87 -2.07 7.09 2.89
C GLY A 87 -1.52 7.67 1.58
N PHE A 88 -2.36 7.88 0.56
CA PHE A 88 -1.94 8.61 -0.63
C PHE A 88 -1.86 10.12 -0.34
N ILE A 89 -0.84 10.78 -0.92
CA ILE A 89 -0.67 12.23 -0.82
C ILE A 89 -1.68 12.97 -1.71
N SER A 90 -2.08 12.36 -2.84
CA SER A 90 -3.05 12.95 -3.75
C SER A 90 -4.08 11.94 -4.24
N HIS A 91 -5.32 12.41 -4.36
CA HIS A 91 -6.44 11.68 -4.95
C HIS A 91 -6.16 11.24 -6.39
N SER A 92 -5.46 12.06 -7.18
CA SER A 92 -5.10 11.74 -8.56
C SER A 92 -4.13 10.56 -8.62
N ALA A 93 -3.10 10.54 -7.75
CA ALA A 93 -2.17 9.42 -7.68
C ALA A 93 -2.89 8.13 -7.24
N PHE A 94 -3.76 8.21 -6.24
CA PHE A 94 -4.61 7.09 -5.82
C PHE A 94 -5.41 6.53 -7.00
N SER A 95 -6.15 7.37 -7.72
CA SER A 95 -7.02 6.93 -8.82
C SER A 95 -6.24 6.26 -9.96
N ILE A 96 -5.06 6.79 -10.32
CA ILE A 96 -4.19 6.21 -11.34
C ILE A 96 -3.70 4.82 -10.92
N ILE A 97 -3.16 4.69 -9.70
CA ILE A 97 -2.63 3.42 -9.23
C ILE A 97 -3.73 2.40 -8.98
N PHE A 98 -4.86 2.82 -8.43
CA PHE A 98 -6.03 1.97 -8.23
C PHE A 98 -6.50 1.38 -9.57
N LYS A 99 -6.64 2.21 -10.62
CA LYS A 99 -7.00 1.73 -11.96
C LYS A 99 -5.93 0.80 -12.54
N LYS A 100 -4.65 1.10 -12.34
CA LYS A 100 -3.55 0.24 -12.81
C LYS A 100 -3.63 -1.17 -12.19
N ILE A 101 -4.02 -1.27 -10.92
CA ILE A 101 -4.09 -2.54 -10.18
C ILE A 101 -5.39 -3.29 -10.49
N THR A 102 -6.53 -2.59 -10.50
CA THR A 102 -7.86 -3.21 -10.62
C THR A 102 -8.41 -3.27 -12.04
N GLY A 103 -7.79 -2.56 -12.99
CA GLY A 103 -8.28 -2.39 -14.35
C GLY A 103 -9.34 -1.29 -14.51
N MET A 104 -9.90 -0.74 -13.42
CA MET A 104 -10.99 0.24 -13.48
C MET A 104 -10.84 1.38 -12.46
N PRO A 105 -11.42 2.57 -12.72
CA PRO A 105 -11.40 3.67 -11.76
C PRO A 105 -12.09 3.29 -10.43
N PRO A 106 -11.68 3.90 -9.30
CA PRO A 106 -12.32 3.67 -8.00
C PRO A 106 -13.84 3.86 -8.00
N SER A 107 -14.34 4.86 -8.73
CA SER A 107 -15.77 5.15 -8.85
C SER A 107 -16.55 4.00 -9.48
N ASP A 108 -15.99 3.37 -10.51
CA ASP A 108 -16.65 2.28 -11.22
C ASP A 108 -16.53 0.98 -10.44
N TYR A 109 -15.40 0.77 -9.76
CA TYR A 109 -15.25 -0.34 -8.81
C TYR A 109 -16.30 -0.30 -7.70
N ILE A 110 -16.56 0.87 -7.12
CA ILE A 110 -17.60 1.05 -6.08
C ILE A 110 -18.99 0.76 -6.64
N LYS A 111 -19.31 1.23 -7.85
CA LYS A 111 -20.60 0.97 -8.50
C LYS A 111 -20.85 -0.53 -8.69
N ASN A 112 -19.82 -1.30 -9.02
CA ASN A 112 -19.94 -2.75 -9.22
C ASN A 112 -20.12 -3.54 -7.92
N LEU A 113 -19.85 -2.94 -6.76
CA LEU A 113 -20.05 -3.55 -5.45
C LEU A 113 -21.42 -3.28 -4.83
N ASN A 114 -22.18 -2.34 -5.40
CA ASN A 114 -23.53 -1.99 -4.96
C ASN A 114 -24.58 -2.77 -5.75
#